data_AF-A0A077W9F8-F1
#
_entry.id   AF-A0A077W9F8-F1
#
_cell.length_a   1.000
_cell.length_b   1.000
_cell.length_c   1.000
_cell.angle_alpha   90.00
_cell.angle_beta   90.00
_cell.angle_gamma   90.00
#
_symmetry.space_group_name_H-M   'P 1'
#
loop_
_entity.id
_entity.type
_entity.pdbx_description
1 polymer ?
#
loop_
_entity_poly.entity_id
_entity_poly.type
_entity_poly.pdbx_seq_one_letter_code
_entity_poly.pdbx_strand_id
1 'polypeptide(L)'
;MGKSSKDKRDVYYRLAKEQGWRARSAFKLLQIDEDFNLFEGVHRAVDLCAAPGSWSQVLSKKLADNHAKNPQEQEPKIVAVDLQAMAPLDGVIQLQGDITKKSTAEQIISYFEGEMADLVVCDGAPDVTGLHDMDEYIQAQLLLAALNITTHVLRPGGTFVAKIFRGKDITLLYSQLKIFFPTVTCSKPRSSRNSSIEAFIVCQGYQPPKDYTPTMANPLLDMQYDEMNELVGPNRVIVPFIACGDLNGYDSDRTYPLDSSRASLDPLQPPITAPYKTAMGLKRANFYNRVAK
;
A
#
# COMPACT_ATOMS: atom_id res chain seq x y z
N MET A 1 0.15 -13.89 33.34
CA MET A 1 0.06 -13.28 32.01
C MET A 1 -0.71 -11.97 32.14
N GLY A 2 -0.01 -10.83 32.07
CA GLY A 2 -0.50 -9.56 32.62
C GLY A 2 -1.52 -8.83 31.73
N LYS A 3 -2.57 -8.28 32.37
CA LYS A 3 -3.52 -7.31 31.81
C LYS A 3 -2.85 -6.07 31.15
N SER A 4 -1.55 -5.84 31.40
CA SER A 4 -0.76 -4.69 30.94
C SER A 4 -0.50 -4.60 29.42
N SER A 5 -0.46 -5.70 28.65
CA SER A 5 -0.11 -5.60 27.22
C SER A 5 -1.27 -5.10 26.34
N LYS A 6 -2.51 -5.30 26.79
CA LYS A 6 -3.71 -4.85 26.07
C LYS A 6 -3.91 -3.33 26.15
N ASP A 7 -3.47 -2.70 27.24
CA ASP A 7 -3.57 -1.24 27.51
C ASP A 7 -2.52 -0.41 26.78
N LYS A 8 -1.37 -1.00 26.42
CA LYS A 8 -0.31 -0.33 25.65
C LYS A 8 -0.57 -0.32 24.14
N ARG A 9 -1.75 -0.73 23.69
CA ARG A 9 -2.08 -0.76 22.27
C ARG A 9 -2.35 0.66 21.78
N ASP A 10 -1.74 0.96 20.65
CA ASP A 10 -1.80 2.24 19.97
C ASP A 10 -3.25 2.75 19.82
N VAL A 11 -3.44 4.06 19.97
CA VAL A 11 -4.74 4.71 19.80
C VAL A 11 -5.40 4.41 18.46
N TYR A 12 -4.67 4.39 17.36
CA TYR A 12 -5.21 4.07 16.04
C TYR A 12 -5.57 2.59 15.90
N TYR A 13 -4.90 1.71 16.64
CA TYR A 13 -5.33 0.30 16.73
C TYR A 13 -6.68 0.18 17.43
N ARG A 14 -6.88 0.92 18.52
CA ARG A 14 -8.15 0.93 19.26
C ARG A 14 -9.28 1.54 18.43
N LEU A 15 -9.05 2.72 17.86
CA LEU A 15 -9.99 3.39 16.95
C LEU A 15 -10.37 2.51 15.77
N ALA A 16 -9.42 1.73 15.22
CA ALA A 16 -9.74 0.80 14.14
C ALA A 16 -10.77 -0.24 14.57
N LYS A 17 -10.67 -0.77 15.79
CA LYS A 17 -11.65 -1.75 16.29
C LYS A 17 -12.99 -1.10 16.60
N GLU A 18 -12.97 0.07 17.22
CA GLU A 18 -14.18 0.85 17.52
C GLU A 18 -14.97 1.22 16.25
N GLN A 19 -14.27 1.51 15.14
CA GLN A 19 -14.89 1.91 13.87
C GLN A 19 -15.05 0.76 12.85
N GLY A 20 -14.75 -0.48 13.24
CA GLY A 20 -14.90 -1.64 12.35
C GLY A 20 -13.91 -1.66 11.17
N TRP A 21 -12.72 -1.13 11.35
CA TRP A 21 -11.60 -1.29 10.40
C TRP A 21 -10.79 -2.55 10.74
N ARG A 22 -10.43 -3.33 9.72
CA ARG A 22 -9.62 -4.55 9.87
C ARG A 22 -8.26 -4.25 10.49
N ALA A 23 -7.63 -3.16 10.09
CA ALA A 23 -6.36 -2.70 10.59
C ALA A 23 -6.32 -1.18 10.76
N ARG A 24 -5.40 -0.72 11.61
CA ARG A 24 -5.13 0.70 11.84
C ARG A 24 -4.61 1.45 10.60
N SER A 25 -4.08 0.73 9.62
CA SER A 25 -3.57 1.33 8.38
C SER A 25 -4.68 1.99 7.56
N ALA A 26 -5.96 1.66 7.81
CA ALA A 26 -7.09 2.41 7.25
C ALA A 26 -6.98 3.92 7.49
N PHE A 27 -6.54 4.35 8.68
CA PHE A 27 -6.36 5.77 8.99
C PHE A 27 -5.26 6.44 8.18
N LYS A 28 -4.27 5.69 7.68
CA LYS A 28 -3.21 6.25 6.85
C LYS A 28 -3.80 6.73 5.54
N LEU A 29 -4.58 5.87 4.87
CA LEU A 29 -5.21 6.23 3.59
C LEU A 29 -6.25 7.34 3.77
N LEU A 30 -7.06 7.30 4.84
CA LEU A 30 -8.02 8.37 5.16
C LEU A 30 -7.33 9.72 5.36
N GLN A 31 -6.21 9.75 6.09
CA GLN A 31 -5.45 10.99 6.31
C GLN A 31 -4.73 11.48 5.05
N ILE A 32 -4.29 10.59 4.17
CA ILE A 32 -3.75 11.00 2.86
C ILE A 32 -4.89 11.57 2.01
N ASP A 33 -6.07 10.96 1.99
CA ASP A 33 -7.23 11.48 1.27
C ASP A 33 -7.60 12.91 1.70
N GLU A 34 -7.56 13.23 3.00
CA GLU A 34 -7.84 14.58 3.53
C GLU A 34 -6.99 15.69 2.90
N ASP A 35 -5.73 15.42 2.57
CA ASP A 35 -4.81 16.42 2.01
C ASP A 35 -4.72 16.40 0.48
N PHE A 36 -5.07 15.27 -0.15
CA PHE A 36 -4.88 15.06 -1.59
C PHE A 36 -6.17 14.88 -2.39
N ASN A 37 -7.33 14.79 -1.72
CA ASN A 37 -8.64 14.51 -2.32
C ASN A 37 -8.60 13.26 -3.23
N LEU A 38 -8.01 12.18 -2.72
CA LEU A 38 -7.68 10.99 -3.52
C LEU A 38 -8.90 10.33 -4.17
N PHE A 39 -10.07 10.44 -3.55
CA PHE A 39 -11.27 9.74 -4.00
C PHE A 39 -12.19 10.58 -4.90
N GLU A 40 -11.83 11.83 -5.20
CA GLU A 40 -12.61 12.69 -6.09
C GLU A 40 -12.51 12.20 -7.54
N GLY A 41 -13.66 11.93 -8.18
CA GLY A 41 -13.72 11.45 -9.57
C GLY A 41 -13.12 10.06 -9.81
N VAL A 42 -12.95 9.25 -8.76
CA VAL A 42 -12.45 7.87 -8.86
C VAL A 42 -13.64 6.91 -8.99
N HIS A 43 -13.65 6.14 -10.09
CA HIS A 43 -14.64 5.07 -10.31
C HIS A 43 -13.97 3.69 -10.32
N ARG A 44 -12.70 3.58 -10.70
CA ARG A 44 -11.95 2.33 -10.71
C ARG A 44 -10.72 2.44 -9.82
N ALA A 45 -10.67 1.63 -8.77
CA ALA A 45 -9.54 1.60 -7.85
C ALA A 45 -8.91 0.21 -7.75
N VAL A 46 -7.58 0.16 -7.69
CA VAL A 46 -6.82 -1.08 -7.44
C VAL A 46 -6.11 -0.96 -6.11
N ASP A 47 -6.25 -1.96 -5.24
CA ASP A 47 -5.51 -2.08 -3.98
C ASP A 47 -4.52 -3.23 -4.08
N LEU A 48 -3.22 -2.92 -4.21
CA LEU A 48 -2.14 -3.90 -4.33
C LEU A 48 -1.58 -4.27 -2.96
N CYS A 49 -1.23 -5.55 -2.78
CA CYS A 49 -0.78 -6.10 -1.49
C CYS A 49 -1.79 -5.79 -0.37
N ALA A 50 -3.08 -5.99 -0.69
CA ALA A 50 -4.19 -5.48 0.07
C ALA A 50 -4.39 -6.16 1.44
N ALA A 51 -3.88 -7.37 1.67
CA ALA A 51 -4.21 -8.14 2.87
C ALA A 51 -3.81 -7.40 4.16
N PRO A 52 -4.70 -7.30 5.17
CA PRO A 52 -5.97 -8.01 5.33
C PRO A 52 -7.20 -7.31 4.71
N GLY A 53 -7.03 -6.22 3.97
CA GLY A 53 -8.08 -5.51 3.22
C GLY A 53 -8.51 -4.19 3.87
N SER A 54 -7.69 -3.59 4.73
CA SER A 54 -8.09 -2.34 5.42
C SER A 54 -8.16 -1.13 4.50
N TRP A 55 -7.30 -1.05 3.46
CA TRP A 55 -7.38 0.01 2.45
C TRP A 55 -8.53 -0.25 1.48
N SER A 56 -8.74 -1.50 1.08
CA SER A 56 -9.94 -1.95 0.35
C SER A 56 -11.24 -1.55 1.05
N GLN A 57 -11.31 -1.67 2.39
CA GLN A 57 -12.47 -1.20 3.16
C GLN A 57 -12.67 0.31 3.05
N VAL A 58 -11.59 1.09 3.10
CA VAL A 58 -11.64 2.55 2.97
C VAL A 58 -12.13 2.92 1.57
N LEU A 59 -11.56 2.32 0.52
CA LEU A 59 -11.99 2.50 -0.87
C LEU A 59 -13.49 2.19 -1.03
N SER A 60 -13.94 1.01 -0.57
CA SER A 60 -15.34 0.59 -0.70
C SER A 60 -16.29 1.60 -0.07
N LYS A 61 -16.05 2.01 1.17
CA LYS A 61 -16.92 2.99 1.85
C LYS A 61 -16.88 4.36 1.18
N LYS A 62 -15.68 4.89 0.89
CA LYS A 62 -15.53 6.26 0.37
C LYS A 62 -16.05 6.41 -1.04
N LEU A 63 -15.81 5.44 -1.91
CA LEU A 63 -16.30 5.48 -3.28
C LEU A 63 -17.82 5.26 -3.33
N ALA A 64 -18.37 4.39 -2.48
CA ALA A 64 -19.82 4.25 -2.34
C ALA A 64 -20.48 5.54 -1.82
N ASP A 65 -19.89 6.20 -0.82
CA ASP A 65 -20.38 7.48 -0.30
C ASP A 65 -20.36 8.58 -1.38
N ASN A 66 -19.33 8.62 -2.22
CA ASN A 66 -19.23 9.55 -3.34
C ASN A 66 -20.29 9.26 -4.41
N HIS A 67 -20.48 7.99 -4.77
CA HIS A 67 -21.51 7.59 -5.73
C HIS A 67 -22.93 7.88 -5.19
N ALA A 68 -23.18 7.69 -3.90
CA ALA A 68 -24.47 8.03 -3.29
C ALA A 68 -24.80 9.53 -3.38
N LYS A 69 -23.77 10.40 -3.38
CA LYS A 69 -23.93 11.84 -3.59
C LYS A 69 -24.12 12.20 -5.07
N ASN A 70 -23.53 11.42 -5.99
CA ASN A 70 -23.61 11.61 -7.43
C ASN A 70 -24.08 10.32 -8.15
N PRO A 71 -25.36 9.92 -8.04
CA PRO A 71 -25.83 8.62 -8.54
C PRO A 71 -25.82 8.50 -10.07
N GLN A 72 -25.64 9.62 -10.79
CA GLN A 72 -25.55 9.64 -12.25
C GLN A 72 -24.16 9.21 -12.76
N GLU A 73 -23.15 9.25 -11.90
CA GLU A 73 -21.80 8.80 -12.24
C GLU A 73 -21.70 7.27 -12.25
N GLN A 74 -20.63 6.76 -12.85
CA GLN A 74 -20.37 5.33 -12.93
C GLN A 74 -20.24 4.71 -11.53
N GLU A 75 -20.89 3.57 -11.32
CA GLU A 75 -20.77 2.79 -10.08
C GLU A 75 -19.30 2.38 -9.87
N PRO A 76 -18.76 2.55 -8.65
CA PRO A 76 -17.37 2.26 -8.40
C PRO A 76 -17.06 0.77 -8.46
N LYS A 77 -15.93 0.43 -9.09
CA LYS A 77 -15.37 -0.92 -9.14
C LYS A 77 -14.01 -0.93 -8.44
N ILE A 78 -13.82 -1.87 -7.52
CA ILE A 78 -12.59 -2.00 -6.74
C ILE A 78 -12.04 -3.41 -6.94
N VAL A 79 -10.76 -3.51 -7.31
CA VAL A 79 -10.03 -4.78 -7.40
C VAL A 79 -8.90 -4.79 -6.39
N ALA A 80 -8.96 -5.68 -5.41
CA ALA A 80 -7.94 -5.84 -4.39
C ALA A 80 -7.12 -7.10 -4.65
N VAL A 81 -5.80 -6.96 -4.71
CA VAL A 81 -4.85 -8.00 -5.10
C VAL A 81 -3.91 -8.32 -3.96
N ASP A 82 -3.80 -9.59 -3.61
CA ASP A 82 -2.79 -10.06 -2.65
C ASP A 82 -2.41 -11.52 -2.92
N LEU A 83 -1.22 -11.93 -2.51
CA LEU A 83 -0.83 -13.35 -2.53
C LEU A 83 -1.62 -14.16 -1.48
N GLN A 84 -2.02 -13.53 -0.39
CA GLN A 84 -2.80 -14.10 0.69
C GLN A 84 -4.30 -13.95 0.44
N ALA A 85 -5.05 -14.99 0.74
CA ALA A 85 -6.50 -14.91 0.76
C ALA A 85 -6.98 -13.89 1.80
N MET A 86 -7.87 -12.99 1.39
CA MET A 86 -8.55 -12.05 2.25
C MET A 86 -9.97 -12.53 2.55
N ALA A 87 -10.50 -12.16 3.71
CA ALA A 87 -11.92 -12.36 3.98
C ALA A 87 -12.77 -11.46 3.06
N PRO A 88 -13.94 -11.92 2.60
CA PRO A 88 -14.80 -11.16 1.69
C PRO A 88 -15.06 -9.73 2.16
N LEU A 89 -15.14 -8.80 1.22
CA LEU A 89 -15.46 -7.39 1.45
C LEU A 89 -16.53 -6.97 0.45
N ASP A 90 -17.61 -6.39 0.94
CA ASP A 90 -18.70 -5.92 0.09
C ASP A 90 -18.20 -4.79 -0.83
N GLY A 91 -18.61 -4.85 -2.10
CA GLY A 91 -18.18 -3.91 -3.14
C GLY A 91 -16.72 -4.05 -3.58
N VAL A 92 -16.01 -5.10 -3.16
CA VAL A 92 -14.60 -5.33 -3.52
C VAL A 92 -14.42 -6.68 -4.20
N ILE A 93 -13.91 -6.66 -5.42
CA ILE A 93 -13.45 -7.86 -6.12
C ILE A 93 -12.08 -8.23 -5.55
N GLN A 94 -11.96 -9.43 -4.99
CA GLN A 94 -10.73 -9.91 -4.37
C GLN A 94 -10.04 -10.91 -5.29
N LEU A 95 -8.86 -10.54 -5.78
CA LEU A 95 -8.02 -11.36 -6.63
C LEU A 95 -6.83 -11.89 -5.83
N GLN A 96 -6.75 -13.22 -5.65
CA GLN A 96 -5.54 -13.83 -5.11
C GLN A 96 -4.52 -13.96 -6.24
N GLY A 97 -3.51 -13.08 -6.26
CA GLY A 97 -2.62 -12.93 -7.40
C GLY A 97 -1.24 -12.40 -7.02
N ASP A 98 -0.27 -12.67 -7.89
CA ASP A 98 1.10 -12.18 -7.78
C ASP A 98 1.25 -10.94 -8.67
N ILE A 99 1.50 -9.79 -8.05
CA ILE A 99 1.62 -8.50 -8.76
C ILE A 99 2.78 -8.47 -9.75
N THR A 100 3.71 -9.42 -9.70
CA THR A 100 4.81 -9.55 -10.68
C THR A 100 4.39 -10.30 -11.95
N LYS A 101 3.16 -10.82 -12.02
CA LYS A 101 2.68 -11.60 -13.18
C LYS A 101 1.81 -10.76 -14.10
N LYS A 102 2.08 -10.87 -15.40
CA LYS A 102 1.25 -10.28 -16.46
C LYS A 102 -0.21 -10.73 -16.38
N SER A 103 -0.45 -11.99 -16.04
CA SER A 103 -1.80 -12.55 -15.89
C SER A 103 -2.61 -11.80 -14.83
N THR A 104 -1.97 -11.30 -13.77
CA THR A 104 -2.64 -10.52 -12.73
C THR A 104 -3.06 -9.14 -13.25
N ALA A 105 -2.22 -8.48 -14.04
CA ALA A 105 -2.60 -7.24 -14.72
C ALA A 105 -3.78 -7.44 -15.69
N GLU A 106 -3.73 -8.51 -16.50
CA GLU A 106 -4.80 -8.86 -17.45
C GLU A 106 -6.12 -9.15 -16.74
N GLN A 107 -6.08 -9.83 -15.59
CA GLN A 107 -7.27 -10.07 -14.76
C GLN A 107 -7.86 -8.79 -14.18
N ILE A 108 -7.02 -7.87 -13.67
CA ILE A 108 -7.48 -6.56 -13.17
C ILE A 108 -8.23 -5.81 -14.27
N ILE A 109 -7.63 -5.70 -15.46
CA ILE A 109 -8.22 -5.02 -16.62
C ILE A 109 -9.52 -5.71 -17.04
N SER A 110 -9.56 -7.04 -17.02
CA SER A 110 -10.78 -7.80 -17.32
C SER A 110 -11.93 -7.48 -16.35
N TYR A 111 -11.66 -7.31 -15.05
CA TYR A 111 -12.69 -6.92 -14.07
C TYR A 111 -13.19 -5.48 -14.27
N PHE A 112 -12.37 -4.63 -14.89
CA PHE A 112 -12.75 -3.30 -15.34
C PHE A 112 -13.30 -3.27 -16.78
N GLU A 113 -13.61 -4.43 -17.37
CA GLU A 113 -14.21 -4.53 -18.72
C GLU A 113 -13.34 -3.90 -19.81
N GLY A 114 -12.00 -3.94 -19.64
CA GLY A 114 -11.04 -3.35 -20.57
C GLY A 114 -10.62 -1.92 -20.23
N GLU A 115 -11.30 -1.27 -19.27
CA GLU A 115 -10.97 0.07 -18.82
C GLU A 115 -9.79 0.08 -17.82
N MET A 116 -9.12 1.23 -17.74
CA MET A 116 -7.96 1.44 -16.88
C MET A 116 -8.39 2.05 -15.54
N ALA A 117 -7.64 1.75 -14.47
CA ALA A 117 -7.87 2.29 -13.13
C ALA A 117 -7.63 3.80 -13.06
N ASP A 118 -8.40 4.49 -12.22
CA ASP A 118 -8.20 5.92 -11.90
C ASP A 118 -7.20 6.10 -10.75
N LEU A 119 -7.21 5.13 -9.81
CA LEU A 119 -6.40 5.13 -8.60
C LEU A 119 -5.79 3.74 -8.37
N VAL A 120 -4.49 3.68 -8.13
CA VAL A 120 -3.81 2.48 -7.63
C VAL A 120 -3.19 2.80 -6.27
N VAL A 121 -3.44 1.97 -5.27
CA VAL A 121 -2.90 2.12 -3.92
C VAL A 121 -2.12 0.86 -3.50
N CYS A 122 -1.07 1.02 -2.68
CA CYS A 122 -0.27 -0.10 -2.18
C CYS A 122 0.27 0.19 -0.77
N ASP A 123 -0.28 -0.45 0.27
CA ASP A 123 0.25 -0.42 1.66
C ASP A 123 1.17 -1.61 1.96
N GLY A 124 1.61 -2.33 0.92
CA GLY A 124 2.47 -3.50 1.04
C GLY A 124 3.78 -3.20 1.76
N ALA A 125 4.16 -4.08 2.68
CA ALA A 125 5.47 -4.09 3.33
C ALA A 125 5.95 -5.53 3.57
N PRO A 126 7.26 -5.80 3.44
CA PRO A 126 7.83 -7.07 3.86
C PRO A 126 7.83 -7.20 5.38
N ASP A 127 8.04 -8.42 5.86
CA ASP A 127 8.34 -8.65 7.26
C ASP A 127 9.67 -7.95 7.62
N VAL A 128 9.60 -6.97 8.52
CA VAL A 128 10.75 -6.17 8.95
C VAL A 128 11.72 -7.04 9.73
N THR A 129 12.95 -7.16 9.24
CA THR A 129 14.01 -7.96 9.86
C THR A 129 14.73 -7.22 10.97
N GLY A 130 14.67 -5.88 10.96
CA GLY A 130 15.43 -5.00 11.85
C GLY A 130 16.79 -4.59 11.27
N LEU A 131 17.18 -5.14 10.12
CA LEU A 131 18.33 -4.70 9.35
C LEU A 131 17.85 -3.67 8.31
N HIS A 132 17.96 -2.39 8.67
CA HIS A 132 17.37 -1.29 7.90
C HIS A 132 17.76 -1.29 6.41
N ASP A 133 19.02 -1.57 6.07
CA ASP A 133 19.47 -1.59 4.68
C ASP A 133 18.77 -2.70 3.87
N MET A 134 18.59 -3.88 4.46
CA MET A 134 17.88 -5.00 3.82
C MET A 134 16.38 -4.73 3.73
N ASP A 135 15.79 -4.20 4.80
CA ASP A 135 14.37 -3.86 4.84
C ASP A 135 14.02 -2.77 3.81
N GLU A 136 14.90 -1.76 3.65
CA GLU A 136 14.79 -0.71 2.61
C GLU A 136 14.88 -1.32 1.21
N TYR A 137 15.86 -2.20 0.96
CA TYR A 137 16.03 -2.87 -0.32
C TYR A 137 14.80 -3.72 -0.70
N ILE A 138 14.29 -4.53 0.22
CA ILE A 138 13.12 -5.39 -0.04
C ILE A 138 11.85 -4.53 -0.25
N GLN A 139 11.68 -3.44 0.51
CA GLN A 139 10.58 -2.51 0.28
C GLN A 139 10.68 -1.85 -1.11
N ALA A 140 11.89 -1.48 -1.55
CA ALA A 140 12.10 -0.91 -2.88
C ALA A 140 11.77 -1.91 -3.99
N GLN A 141 12.09 -3.20 -3.82
CA GLN A 141 11.70 -4.27 -4.75
C GLN A 141 10.18 -4.42 -4.85
N LEU A 142 9.48 -4.40 -3.71
CA LEU A 142 8.03 -4.47 -3.68
C LEU A 142 7.40 -3.25 -4.36
N LEU A 143 7.96 -2.07 -4.11
CA LEU A 143 7.52 -0.84 -4.75
C LEU A 143 7.73 -0.86 -6.26
N LEU A 144 8.87 -1.37 -6.74
CA LEU A 144 9.12 -1.51 -8.17
C LEU A 144 8.11 -2.46 -8.82
N ALA A 145 7.85 -3.60 -8.20
CA ALA A 145 6.83 -4.53 -8.69
C ALA A 145 5.44 -3.87 -8.73
N ALA A 146 5.08 -3.11 -7.69
CA ALA A 146 3.83 -2.36 -7.64
C ALA A 146 3.76 -1.26 -8.71
N LEU A 147 4.84 -0.50 -8.92
CA LEU A 147 4.92 0.50 -9.98
C LEU A 147 4.81 -0.14 -11.36
N ASN A 148 5.45 -1.28 -11.58
CA ASN A 148 5.41 -1.96 -12.87
C ASN A 148 4.00 -2.42 -13.23
N ILE A 149 3.29 -3.11 -12.33
CA ILE A 149 1.88 -3.44 -12.61
C ILE A 149 1.01 -2.18 -12.73
N THR A 150 1.33 -1.11 -11.98
CA THR A 150 0.63 0.18 -12.09
C THR A 150 0.74 0.75 -13.51
N THR A 151 1.90 0.65 -14.17
CA THR A 151 2.05 1.16 -15.55
C THR A 151 1.18 0.41 -16.56
N HIS A 152 0.79 -0.83 -16.25
CA HIS A 152 -0.12 -1.65 -17.05
C HIS A 152 -1.60 -1.38 -16.81
N VAL A 153 -1.99 -0.89 -15.63
CA VAL A 153 -3.41 -0.81 -15.23
C VAL A 153 -3.90 0.61 -14.96
N LEU A 154 -3.02 1.59 -14.72
CA LEU A 154 -3.37 2.97 -14.42
C LEU A 154 -3.58 3.79 -15.68
N ARG A 155 -4.70 4.53 -15.76
CA ARG A 155 -4.95 5.41 -16.90
C ARG A 155 -4.02 6.61 -16.91
N PRO A 156 -3.73 7.21 -18.08
CA PRO A 156 -3.12 8.53 -18.14
C PRO A 156 -3.89 9.56 -17.29
N GLY A 157 -3.15 10.36 -16.52
CA GLY A 157 -3.72 11.30 -15.54
C GLY A 157 -4.13 10.68 -14.20
N GLY A 158 -4.06 9.36 -14.04
CA GLY A 158 -4.41 8.67 -12.80
C GLY A 158 -3.42 8.89 -11.66
N THR A 159 -3.79 8.42 -10.46
CA THR A 159 -2.99 8.58 -9.23
C THR A 159 -2.48 7.23 -8.73
N PHE A 160 -1.22 7.21 -8.28
CA PHE A 160 -0.59 6.08 -7.61
C PHE A 160 -0.16 6.48 -6.19
N VAL A 161 -0.56 5.71 -5.18
CA VAL A 161 -0.16 5.90 -3.78
C VAL A 161 0.51 4.65 -3.27
N ALA A 162 1.72 4.76 -2.72
CA ALA A 162 2.41 3.58 -2.20
C ALA A 162 3.21 3.86 -0.94
N LYS A 163 3.33 2.83 -0.11
CA LYS A 163 4.24 2.82 1.04
C LYS A 163 5.69 2.77 0.58
N ILE A 164 6.51 3.58 1.23
CA ILE A 164 7.95 3.61 1.08
C ILE A 164 8.65 3.56 2.43
N PHE A 165 9.88 3.09 2.44
CA PHE A 165 10.81 3.34 3.54
C PHE A 165 11.71 4.51 3.14
N ARG A 166 11.57 5.61 3.86
CA ARG A 166 12.28 6.86 3.61
C ARG A 166 13.70 6.79 4.19
N GLY A 167 14.49 5.89 3.63
CA GLY A 167 15.88 5.65 3.99
C GLY A 167 16.86 6.55 3.23
N LYS A 168 18.09 6.07 3.07
CA LYS A 168 19.23 6.90 2.63
C LYS A 168 19.12 7.33 1.17
N ASP A 169 18.60 6.46 0.30
CA ASP A 169 18.63 6.66 -1.16
C ASP A 169 17.27 7.04 -1.74
N ILE A 170 16.36 7.56 -0.90
CA ILE A 170 15.00 7.90 -1.30
C ILE A 170 14.92 8.94 -2.43
N THR A 171 15.90 9.84 -2.54
CA THR A 171 15.93 10.86 -3.60
C THR A 171 16.11 10.27 -5.00
N LEU A 172 16.73 9.10 -5.11
CA LEU A 172 16.86 8.37 -6.38
C LEU A 172 15.49 7.81 -6.80
N LEU A 173 14.77 7.22 -5.84
CA LEU A 173 13.40 6.76 -6.09
C LEU A 173 12.49 7.91 -6.54
N TYR A 174 12.61 9.09 -5.93
CA TYR A 174 11.85 10.26 -6.37
C TYR A 174 12.16 10.67 -7.81
N SER A 175 13.44 10.67 -8.20
CA SER A 175 13.83 10.92 -9.59
C SER A 175 13.19 9.91 -10.54
N GLN A 176 13.20 8.62 -10.20
CA GLN A 176 12.61 7.56 -11.02
C GLN A 176 11.10 7.71 -11.16
N LEU A 177 10.39 8.01 -10.07
CA LEU A 177 8.94 8.24 -10.10
C LEU A 177 8.58 9.47 -10.94
N LYS A 178 9.41 10.53 -10.91
CA LYS A 178 9.18 11.74 -11.70
C LYS A 178 9.25 11.54 -13.22
N ILE A 179 9.82 10.42 -13.68
CA ILE A 179 9.79 10.04 -15.09
C ILE A 179 8.36 9.71 -15.55
N PHE A 180 7.55 9.14 -14.65
CA PHE A 180 6.19 8.69 -14.94
C PHE A 180 5.11 9.60 -14.37
N PHE A 181 5.46 10.49 -13.43
CA PHE A 181 4.51 11.35 -12.73
C PHE A 181 5.07 12.77 -12.58
N PRO A 182 4.41 13.80 -13.13
CA PRO A 182 4.87 15.18 -13.01
C PRO A 182 4.84 15.67 -11.55
N THR A 183 3.88 15.19 -10.77
CA THR A 183 3.72 15.53 -9.35
C THR A 183 3.96 14.30 -8.49
N VAL A 184 5.02 14.35 -7.70
CA VAL A 184 5.37 13.33 -6.69
C VAL A 184 5.52 14.05 -5.37
N THR A 185 4.80 13.59 -4.35
CA THR A 185 4.83 14.15 -3.00
C THR A 185 5.08 13.04 -1.99
N CYS A 186 5.96 13.29 -1.02
CA CYS A 186 6.16 12.40 0.12
C CYS A 186 5.22 12.81 1.25
N SER A 187 4.38 11.89 1.71
CA SER A 187 3.42 12.09 2.78
C SER A 187 3.78 11.25 4.01
N LYS A 188 3.62 11.82 5.20
CA LYS A 188 3.64 11.06 6.45
C LYS A 188 2.36 11.29 7.24
N PRO A 189 1.41 10.33 7.21
CA PRO A 189 0.18 10.40 7.98
C PRO A 189 0.44 10.35 9.48
N ARG A 190 -0.34 11.08 10.27
CA ARG A 190 -0.27 11.08 11.74
C ARG A 190 -0.48 9.70 12.36
N SER A 191 -1.24 8.83 11.69
CA SER A 191 -1.45 7.44 12.12
C SER A 191 -0.26 6.52 11.87
N SER A 192 0.72 6.96 11.09
CA SER A 192 2.05 6.35 11.01
C SER A 192 2.93 6.82 12.17
N ARG A 193 3.79 5.93 12.67
CA ARG A 193 4.67 6.24 13.81
C ARG A 193 5.80 7.17 13.39
N ASN A 194 6.11 8.18 14.20
CA ASN A 194 7.28 9.04 13.94
C ASN A 194 8.57 8.23 14.07
N SER A 195 8.61 7.28 14.99
CA SER A 195 9.72 6.31 15.15
C SER A 195 9.93 5.38 13.95
N SER A 196 8.94 5.25 13.05
CA SER A 196 9.06 4.45 11.82
C SER A 196 9.68 5.26 10.69
N ILE A 197 10.51 4.61 9.85
CA ILE A 197 10.99 5.17 8.57
C ILE A 197 9.93 5.09 7.46
N GLU A 198 8.76 4.51 7.76
CA GLU A 198 7.61 4.49 6.87
C GLU A 198 7.17 5.91 6.49
N ALA A 199 6.93 6.09 5.19
CA ALA A 199 6.25 7.22 4.59
C ALA A 199 5.44 6.70 3.39
N PHE A 200 4.72 7.59 2.72
CA PHE A 200 3.94 7.29 1.53
C PHE A 200 4.36 8.23 0.41
N ILE A 201 4.39 7.72 -0.81
CA ILE A 201 4.45 8.55 -2.01
C ILE A 201 3.04 8.73 -2.55
N VAL A 202 2.73 9.95 -2.96
CA VAL A 202 1.52 10.29 -3.71
C VAL A 202 1.97 10.83 -5.06
N CYS A 203 1.76 10.02 -6.09
CA CYS A 203 2.16 10.27 -7.46
C CYS A 203 0.92 10.59 -8.30
N GLN A 204 0.77 11.84 -8.72
CA GLN A 204 -0.43 12.32 -9.40
C GLN A 204 -0.13 12.63 -10.88
N GLY A 205 -1.11 12.33 -11.73
CA GLY A 205 -1.08 12.68 -13.14
C GLY A 205 -0.21 11.73 -13.97
N TYR A 206 -0.43 10.41 -13.86
CA TYR A 206 0.35 9.40 -14.59
C TYR A 206 0.56 9.80 -16.06
N GLN A 207 1.82 9.97 -16.44
CA GLN A 207 2.29 10.46 -17.73
C GLN A 207 3.55 9.67 -18.12
N PRO A 208 3.40 8.45 -18.66
CA PRO A 208 4.55 7.67 -19.07
C PRO A 208 5.32 8.36 -20.21
N PRO A 209 6.64 8.10 -20.34
CA PRO A 209 7.43 8.62 -21.45
C PRO A 209 6.82 8.28 -22.81
N LYS A 210 7.08 9.13 -23.80
CA LYS A 210 6.68 8.86 -25.18
C LYS A 210 7.27 7.52 -25.63
N ASP A 211 6.44 6.68 -26.23
CA ASP A 211 6.78 5.34 -26.73
C ASP A 211 7.10 4.30 -25.62
N TYR A 212 6.91 4.63 -24.35
CA TYR A 212 7.00 3.65 -23.26
C TYR A 212 5.92 2.58 -23.41
N THR A 213 6.33 1.32 -23.53
CA THR A 213 5.44 0.17 -23.51
C THR A 213 5.62 -0.57 -22.18
N PRO A 214 4.57 -0.67 -21.35
CA PRO A 214 4.61 -1.45 -20.11
C PRO A 214 5.08 -2.90 -20.35
N THR A 215 5.98 -3.40 -19.50
CA THR A 215 6.49 -4.78 -19.60
C THR A 215 6.67 -5.44 -18.23
N MET A 216 6.14 -6.65 -18.08
CA MET A 216 6.32 -7.49 -16.89
C MET A 216 7.49 -8.48 -17.02
N ALA A 217 8.39 -8.31 -17.99
CA ALA A 217 9.50 -9.24 -18.21
C ALA A 217 10.52 -9.25 -17.06
N ASN A 218 10.85 -8.07 -16.52
CA ASN A 218 11.80 -7.89 -15.41
C ASN A 218 11.15 -7.02 -14.31
N PRO A 219 10.24 -7.57 -13.49
CA PRO A 219 9.47 -6.79 -12.52
C PRO A 219 10.26 -6.45 -11.24
N LEU A 220 11.50 -6.91 -11.11
CA LEU A 220 12.38 -6.76 -9.96
C LEU A 220 13.73 -6.16 -10.39
N LEU A 221 14.51 -5.59 -9.46
CA LEU A 221 15.82 -4.95 -9.74
C LEU A 221 16.95 -5.96 -10.03
N ASP A 222 16.72 -7.03 -10.79
CA ASP A 222 17.75 -8.02 -11.15
C ASP A 222 18.57 -7.60 -12.38
N MET A 223 18.75 -6.29 -12.58
CA MET A 223 19.47 -5.74 -13.71
C MET A 223 20.98 -5.73 -13.42
N GLN A 224 21.77 -6.26 -14.34
CA GLN A 224 23.21 -6.04 -14.34
C GLN A 224 23.47 -4.62 -14.86
N TYR A 225 24.17 -3.81 -14.07
CA TYR A 225 24.63 -2.49 -14.51
C TYR A 225 25.76 -2.67 -15.53
N ASP A 226 25.51 -2.26 -16.77
CA ASP A 226 26.47 -2.22 -17.87
C ASP A 226 26.53 -0.80 -18.50
N GLU A 227 27.31 -0.65 -19.57
CA GLU A 227 27.46 0.63 -20.31
C GLU A 227 26.15 1.15 -20.91
N MET A 228 25.07 0.36 -20.95
CA MET A 228 23.73 0.81 -21.37
C MET A 228 22.88 1.38 -20.21
N ASN A 229 23.34 1.27 -18.97
CA ASN A 229 22.66 1.78 -17.77
C ASN A 229 23.19 3.16 -17.32
N GLU A 230 23.64 3.99 -18.26
CA GLU A 230 24.14 5.33 -17.93
C GLU A 230 23.05 6.17 -17.25
N LEU A 231 23.41 6.73 -16.10
CA LEU A 231 22.56 7.64 -15.34
C LEU A 231 22.52 9.01 -16.03
N VAL A 232 21.49 9.23 -16.85
CA VAL A 232 21.25 10.50 -17.55
C VAL A 232 20.30 11.42 -16.77
N GLY A 233 20.67 12.69 -16.66
CA GLY A 233 19.86 13.72 -15.99
C GLY A 233 20.02 13.76 -14.46
N PRO A 234 19.04 14.32 -13.74
CA PRO A 234 19.12 14.47 -12.29
C PRO A 234 18.87 13.14 -11.55
N ASN A 235 19.96 12.54 -11.08
CA ASN A 235 19.93 11.26 -10.35
C ASN A 235 19.35 11.35 -8.93
N ARG A 236 19.19 12.56 -8.41
CA ARG A 236 18.59 12.82 -7.10
C ARG A 236 17.72 14.07 -7.17
N VAL A 237 16.46 13.94 -6.76
CA VAL A 237 15.51 15.05 -6.66
C VAL A 237 14.88 15.03 -5.27
N ILE A 238 14.61 16.22 -4.73
CA ILE A 238 13.83 16.39 -3.50
C ILE A 238 12.39 16.70 -3.91
N VAL A 239 11.44 16.01 -3.26
CA VAL A 239 10.00 16.24 -3.45
C VAL A 239 9.41 16.93 -2.23
N PRO A 240 8.26 17.62 -2.38
CA PRO A 240 7.56 18.18 -1.23
C PRO A 240 7.26 17.10 -0.19
N PHE A 241 7.35 17.49 1.09
CA PHE A 241 7.00 16.64 2.22
C PHE A 241 5.76 17.20 2.93
N ILE A 242 4.72 16.39 3.07
CA ILE A 242 3.45 16.77 3.71
C ILE A 242 3.21 15.87 4.92
N ALA A 243 2.99 16.47 6.08
CA ALA A 243 2.48 15.75 7.24
C ALA A 243 0.95 15.70 7.14
N CYS A 244 0.37 14.50 7.09
CA CYS A 244 -1.05 14.33 6.78
C CYS A 244 -1.93 14.07 7.99
N GLY A 245 -3.14 14.64 7.95
CA GLY A 245 -4.15 14.58 9.02
C GLY A 245 -3.96 15.62 10.14
N ASP A 246 -4.86 15.59 11.13
CA ASP A 246 -4.91 16.60 12.21
C ASP A 246 -3.61 16.69 13.03
N LEU A 247 -2.96 17.86 12.97
CA LEU A 247 -1.71 18.12 13.67
C LEU A 247 -1.86 18.22 15.19
N ASN A 248 -3.09 18.46 15.67
CA ASN A 248 -3.45 18.46 17.10
C ASN A 248 -4.00 17.11 17.56
N GLY A 249 -4.06 16.12 16.67
CA GLY A 249 -4.59 14.80 16.94
C GLY A 249 -3.68 13.93 17.81
N TYR A 250 -4.02 12.66 17.92
CA TYR A 250 -3.24 11.72 18.72
C TYR A 250 -1.83 11.48 18.15
N ASP A 251 -0.87 11.35 19.05
CA ASP A 251 0.50 10.93 18.77
C ASP A 251 0.55 9.40 18.68
N SER A 252 0.91 8.89 17.51
CA SER A 252 1.02 7.46 17.21
C SER A 252 2.16 6.76 17.97
N ASP A 253 3.10 7.48 18.56
CA ASP A 253 4.13 6.92 19.44
C ASP A 253 3.75 6.94 20.92
N ARG A 254 2.60 7.54 21.29
CA ARG A 254 2.15 7.64 22.69
C ARG A 254 1.02 6.68 23.03
N THR A 255 1.01 6.24 24.27
CA THR A 255 -0.13 5.54 24.88
C THR A 255 -1.00 6.53 25.62
N TYR A 256 -2.31 6.46 25.39
CA TYR A 256 -3.29 7.31 26.06
C TYR A 256 -4.13 6.48 27.04
N PRO A 257 -4.42 6.99 28.26
CA PRO A 257 -5.25 6.30 29.24
C PRO A 257 -6.59 5.87 28.64
N LEU A 258 -7.08 4.70 29.06
CA LEU A 258 -8.42 4.24 28.70
C LEU A 258 -9.44 4.89 29.61
N ASP A 259 -10.50 5.45 29.02
CA ASP A 259 -11.70 5.73 29.78
C ASP A 259 -12.31 4.41 30.28
N SER A 260 -12.65 4.36 31.56
CA SER A 260 -13.27 3.21 32.24
C SER A 260 -14.55 2.69 31.58
N SER A 261 -15.18 3.52 30.73
CA SER A 261 -16.37 3.18 29.95
C SER A 261 -16.09 2.35 28.68
N ARG A 262 -14.85 2.30 28.18
CA ARG A 262 -14.51 1.68 26.89
C ARG A 262 -14.10 0.22 27.01
N ALA A 263 -14.83 -0.66 26.34
CA ALA A 263 -14.48 -2.08 26.22
C ALA A 263 -13.44 -2.32 25.10
N SER A 264 -12.42 -3.13 25.39
CA SER A 264 -11.49 -3.60 24.35
C SER A 264 -12.21 -4.57 23.41
N LEU A 265 -12.42 -4.16 22.16
CA LEU A 265 -12.99 -5.00 21.12
C LEU A 265 -11.94 -5.92 20.47
N ASP A 266 -12.39 -7.07 19.99
CA ASP A 266 -11.55 -8.00 19.23
C ASP A 266 -11.35 -7.53 17.78
N PRO A 267 -10.30 -8.04 17.08
CA PRO A 267 -10.14 -7.76 15.66
C PRO A 267 -11.36 -8.16 14.84
N LEU A 268 -11.89 -7.21 14.05
CA LEU A 268 -13.02 -7.47 13.17
C LEU A 268 -12.80 -8.71 12.29
N GLN A 269 -11.61 -8.83 11.70
CA GLN A 269 -11.23 -10.00 10.92
C GLN A 269 -9.69 -10.12 10.91
N PRO A 270 -9.11 -11.20 11.46
CA PRO A 270 -7.69 -11.50 11.28
C PRO A 270 -7.41 -12.02 9.86
N PRO A 271 -6.14 -12.02 9.40
CA PRO A 271 -5.75 -12.74 8.18
C PRO A 271 -6.27 -14.19 8.21
N ILE A 272 -6.82 -14.67 7.09
CA ILE A 272 -7.34 -16.05 6.98
C ILE A 272 -6.22 -17.06 7.26
N THR A 273 -5.02 -16.75 6.78
CA THR A 273 -3.81 -17.53 7.01
C THR A 273 -2.69 -16.60 7.46
N ALA A 274 -1.92 -16.99 8.47
CA ALA A 274 -0.74 -16.24 8.88
C ALA A 274 0.37 -16.39 7.81
N PRO A 275 1.07 -15.30 7.41
CA PRO A 275 2.14 -15.35 6.40
C PRO A 275 3.22 -16.39 6.73
N TYR A 276 3.57 -16.52 8.01
CA TYR A 276 4.59 -17.42 8.52
C TYR A 276 4.11 -18.89 8.69
N LYS A 277 2.86 -19.23 8.38
CA LYS A 277 2.33 -20.59 8.58
C LYS A 277 3.13 -21.63 7.79
N THR A 278 3.50 -21.31 6.55
CA THR A 278 4.33 -22.18 5.70
C THR A 278 5.73 -22.35 6.27
N ALA A 279 6.40 -21.27 6.67
CA ALA A 279 7.72 -21.31 7.30
C ALA A 279 7.71 -22.12 8.61
N MET A 280 6.68 -21.94 9.44
CA MET A 280 6.46 -22.72 10.65
C MET A 280 6.22 -24.20 10.34
N GLY A 281 5.50 -24.51 9.26
CA GLY A 281 5.32 -25.87 8.76
C GLY A 281 6.63 -26.52 8.33
N LEU A 282 7.44 -25.82 7.53
CA LEU A 282 8.76 -26.29 7.09
C LEU A 282 9.74 -26.49 8.25
N LYS A 283 9.70 -25.58 9.24
CA LYS A 283 10.47 -25.70 10.48
C LYS A 283 10.04 -26.92 11.30
N ARG A 284 8.72 -27.16 11.43
CA ARG A 284 8.17 -28.36 12.09
C ARG A 284 8.51 -29.65 11.34
N ALA A 285 8.60 -29.60 10.02
CA ALA A 285 8.97 -30.73 9.17
C ALA A 285 10.49 -31.02 9.14
N ASN A 286 11.31 -30.31 9.93
CA ASN A 286 12.78 -30.45 9.97
C ASN A 286 13.47 -30.28 8.61
N PHE A 287 12.83 -29.57 7.66
CA PHE A 287 13.32 -29.47 6.28
C PHE A 287 14.65 -28.71 6.21
N TYR A 288 14.81 -27.65 7.01
CA TYR A 288 16.04 -26.85 7.09
C TYR A 288 17.27 -27.63 7.59
N ASN A 289 17.07 -28.74 8.31
CA ASN A 289 18.16 -29.61 8.77
C ASN A 289 18.61 -30.63 7.71
N ARG A 290 17.84 -30.80 6.61
CA ARG A 290 18.17 -31.73 5.52
C ARG A 290 18.95 -31.06 4.37
N VAL A 291 18.84 -29.74 4.22
CA VAL A 291 19.51 -28.98 3.14
C VAL A 291 20.94 -28.57 3.52
N ALA A 292 21.33 -28.71 4.79
CA ALA A 292 22.66 -28.40 5.30
C ALA A 292 23.64 -29.60 5.30
N LYS A 293 23.42 -30.61 4.44
CA LYS A 293 24.33 -31.73 4.21
C LYS A 293 24.70 -31.84 2.75
#